data_AF-A0A933X931-F1
#
_entry.id   AF-A0A933X931-F1
#
_cell.length_a   1.000
_cell.length_b   1.000
_cell.length_c   1.000
_cell.angle_alpha   90.00
_cell.angle_beta   90.00
_cell.angle_gamma   90.00
#
_symmetry.space_group_name_H-M   'P 1'
#
loop_
_entity.id
_entity.type
_entity.pdbx_description
1 polymer ?
#
loop_
_entity_poly.entity_id
_entity_poly.type
_entity_poly.pdbx_seq_one_letter_code
_entity_poly.pdbx_strand_id
1 'polypeptide(L)'
;MLPKLAKRIVVPAAVHAEVTAARADAPGAAEVAAQAWIEVQEADPVVVAPLLILVGRGEAEAIALAQRESTDVLLVDDLRARKLAQRLGLRRMGTVALLGQAKRERLIPRLKPALDALLAHGIFIRPELIEAALKEAGE
;
A
#
# COMPACT_ATOMS: atom_id res chain seq x y z
N MET A 1 9.75 -2.46 8.68
CA MET A 1 10.25 -2.60 7.29
C MET A 1 10.12 -1.30 6.52
N LEU A 2 8.90 -0.75 6.40
CA LEU A 2 8.62 0.45 5.61
C LEU A 2 9.53 1.67 5.87
N PRO A 3 9.89 2.04 7.12
CA PRO A 3 10.78 3.19 7.37
C PRO A 3 12.20 3.03 6.84
N LYS A 4 12.59 1.80 6.47
CA LYS A 4 13.89 1.53 5.82
C LYS A 4 13.80 1.63 4.29
N LEU A 5 12.59 1.69 3.72
CA LEU A 5 12.33 1.75 2.28
C LEU A 5 11.94 3.15 1.80
N ALA A 6 11.44 4.00 2.69
CA ALA A 6 11.03 5.36 2.37
C ALA A 6 11.44 6.31 3.50
N LYS A 7 11.81 7.54 3.13
CA LYS A 7 12.15 8.60 4.10
C LYS A 7 10.93 9.16 4.81
N ARG A 8 9.78 9.15 4.13
CA ARG A 8 8.51 9.70 4.60
C ARG A 8 7.40 8.76 4.16
N ILE A 9 6.47 8.46 5.07
CA ILE A 9 5.35 7.57 4.82
C ILE A 9 4.07 8.28 5.24
N VAL A 10 3.24 8.58 4.26
CA VAL A 10 1.95 9.25 4.46
C VAL A 10 0.84 8.21 4.33
N VAL A 11 -0.09 8.23 5.28
CA VAL A 11 -1.29 7.39 5.27
C VAL A 11 -2.52 8.29 5.25
N PRO A 12 -3.49 8.06 4.34
CA PRO A 12 -4.73 8.83 4.34
C PRO A 12 -5.51 8.64 5.64
N ALA A 13 -6.16 9.70 6.11
CA ALA A 13 -6.98 9.66 7.32
C ALA A 13 -8.05 8.56 7.28
N ALA A 14 -8.75 8.36 6.14
CA ALA A 14 -9.72 7.27 6.03
C ALA A 14 -9.10 5.87 6.13
N VAL A 15 -7.90 5.66 5.56
CA VAL A 15 -7.20 4.37 5.66
C VAL A 15 -6.78 4.11 7.10
N HIS A 16 -6.20 5.12 7.76
CA HIS A 16 -5.80 4.99 9.16
C HIS A 16 -7.03 4.72 10.06
N ALA A 17 -8.13 5.44 9.84
CA ALA A 17 -9.37 5.23 10.58
C ALA A 17 -9.96 3.84 10.35
N GLU A 18 -10.00 3.34 9.11
CA GLU A 18 -10.48 2.00 8.80
C GLU A 18 -9.68 0.92 9.53
N VAL A 19 -8.35 1.04 9.51
CA VAL A 19 -7.45 0.06 10.14
C VAL A 19 -7.49 0.14 11.68
N THR A 20 -7.58 1.33 12.26
CA THR A 20 -7.54 1.52 13.72
C THR A 20 -8.91 1.45 14.39
N ALA A 21 -10.00 1.72 13.66
CA ALA A 21 -11.38 1.57 14.14
C ALA A 21 -11.95 0.18 13.84
N ALA A 22 -11.22 -0.68 13.13
CA ALA A 22 -11.49 -2.11 13.14
C ALA A 22 -11.52 -2.61 14.59
N ARG A 23 -12.30 -3.67 14.87
CA ARG A 23 -12.45 -4.23 16.22
C ARG A 23 -11.08 -4.33 16.91
N ALA A 24 -11.01 -4.11 18.22
CA ALA A 24 -9.73 -4.11 18.96
C ALA A 24 -8.91 -5.43 18.81
N ASP A 25 -9.53 -6.51 18.34
CA ASP A 25 -8.93 -7.81 18.02
C ASP A 25 -8.51 -7.96 16.54
N ALA A 26 -8.72 -6.94 15.71
CA ALA A 26 -8.31 -6.94 14.31
C ALA A 26 -6.77 -6.97 14.21
N PRO A 27 -6.19 -7.96 13.51
CA PRO A 27 -4.74 -8.07 13.38
C PRO A 27 -4.13 -6.79 12.80
N GLY A 28 -3.14 -6.22 13.49
CA GLY A 28 -2.39 -5.05 13.01
C GLY A 28 -2.94 -3.69 13.44
N ALA A 29 -4.15 -3.60 14.00
CA ALA A 29 -4.76 -2.31 14.37
C ALA A 29 -3.96 -1.58 15.45
N ALA A 30 -3.60 -2.29 16.53
CA ALA A 30 -2.80 -1.74 17.63
C ALA A 30 -1.37 -1.41 17.18
N GLU A 31 -0.78 -2.28 16.35
CA GLU A 31 0.56 -2.08 15.81
C GLU A 31 0.62 -0.82 14.95
N VAL A 32 -0.34 -0.64 14.03
CA VAL A 32 -0.43 0.54 13.15
C VAL A 32 -0.63 1.82 13.96
N ALA A 33 -1.56 1.83 14.92
CA ALA A 33 -1.83 2.99 15.77
C ALA A 33 -0.60 3.44 16.58
N ALA A 34 0.27 2.49 16.95
CA ALA A 34 1.47 2.77 17.75
C ALA A 34 2.69 3.22 16.93
N GLN A 35 2.64 3.23 15.59
CA GLN A 35 3.80 3.57 14.77
C GLN A 35 3.99 5.08 14.60
N ALA A 36 5.02 5.63 15.26
CA ALA A 36 5.36 7.05 15.17
C ALA A 36 5.86 7.53 13.78
N TRP A 37 6.22 6.62 12.87
CA TRP A 37 6.68 6.95 11.52
C TRP A 37 5.55 7.08 10.49
N ILE A 38 4.31 6.79 10.88
CA ILE A 38 3.13 6.98 10.04
C ILE A 38 2.66 8.42 10.17
N GLU A 39 2.76 9.19 9.09
CA GLU A 39 2.17 10.53 9.02
C GLU A 39 0.73 10.42 8.49
N VAL A 40 -0.25 10.55 9.38
CA VAL A 40 -1.66 10.58 8.98
C VAL A 40 -1.99 11.95 8.38
N GLN A 41 -2.57 11.98 7.18
CA GLN A 41 -2.95 13.23 6.51
C GLN A 41 -4.37 13.20 5.97
N GLU A 42 -5.03 14.35 6.13
CA GLU A 42 -6.31 14.64 5.50
C GLU A 42 -6.10 15.04 4.04
N ALA A 43 -6.84 14.41 3.14
CA ALA A 43 -6.86 14.77 1.73
C ALA A 43 -7.86 15.93 1.49
N ASP A 44 -7.57 16.77 0.50
CA ASP A 44 -8.48 17.87 0.12
C ASP A 44 -9.82 17.28 -0.38
N PRO A 45 -10.96 17.56 0.30
CA PRO A 45 -12.26 17.03 -0.09
C PRO A 45 -12.67 17.38 -1.52
N VAL A 46 -12.23 18.53 -2.04
CA VAL A 46 -12.52 18.98 -3.41
C VAL A 46 -11.85 18.06 -4.43
N VAL A 47 -10.63 17.60 -4.13
CA VAL A 47 -9.88 16.66 -4.98
C VAL A 47 -10.41 15.23 -4.83
N VAL A 48 -10.80 14.84 -3.61
CA VAL A 48 -11.31 13.49 -3.31
C VAL A 48 -12.68 13.24 -3.93
N ALA A 49 -13.60 14.21 -3.86
CA ALA A 49 -14.99 14.06 -4.31
C ALA A 49 -15.15 13.42 -5.72
N PRO A 50 -14.47 13.87 -6.78
CA PRO A 50 -14.60 13.25 -8.10
C PRO A 50 -14.02 11.82 -8.17
N LEU A 51 -13.04 11.49 -7.32
CA LEU A 51 -12.39 10.17 -7.32
C LEU A 51 -13.28 9.08 -6.69
N LEU A 52 -14.16 9.46 -5.75
CA LEU A 52 -15.08 8.55 -5.07
C LEU A 52 -16.07 7.83 -6.01
N ILE A 53 -16.29 8.38 -7.22
CA ILE A 53 -17.12 7.74 -8.25
C ILE A 53 -16.42 6.49 -8.81
N LEU A 54 -15.09 6.43 -8.74
CA LEU A 54 -14.26 5.42 -9.41
C LEU A 54 -13.66 4.41 -8.43
N VAL A 55 -13.33 4.84 -7.21
CA VAL A 55 -12.60 4.05 -6.21
C VAL A 55 -13.15 4.28 -4.80
N GLY A 56 -12.79 3.39 -3.87
CA GLY A 56 -13.18 3.54 -2.45
C GLY A 56 -12.54 4.77 -1.80
N ARG A 57 -13.07 5.17 -0.63
CA ARG A 57 -12.65 6.39 0.07
C ARG A 57 -11.15 6.41 0.40
N GLY A 58 -10.62 5.36 1.00
CA GLY A 58 -9.19 5.30 1.33
C GLY A 58 -8.29 5.41 0.09
N GLU A 59 -8.68 4.77 -1.01
CA GLU A 59 -7.98 4.83 -2.29
C GLU A 59 -8.07 6.22 -2.94
N ALA A 60 -9.24 6.86 -2.88
CA ALA A 60 -9.44 8.21 -3.38
C ALA A 60 -8.56 9.22 -2.63
N GLU A 61 -8.52 9.14 -1.30
CA GLU A 61 -7.68 10.01 -0.47
C GLU A 61 -6.19 9.75 -0.72
N ALA A 62 -5.76 8.48 -0.88
CA ALA A 62 -4.37 8.14 -1.22
C ALA A 62 -3.94 8.74 -2.56
N ILE A 63 -4.80 8.64 -3.59
CA ILE A 63 -4.54 9.22 -4.91
C ILE A 63 -4.48 10.75 -4.82
N ALA A 64 -5.43 11.38 -4.12
CA ALA A 64 -5.45 12.83 -3.95
C ALA A 64 -4.20 13.36 -3.25
N LEU A 65 -3.75 12.70 -2.18
CA LEU A 65 -2.50 13.04 -1.49
C LEU A 65 -1.28 12.86 -2.38
N ALA A 66 -1.21 11.76 -3.13
CA ALA A 66 -0.11 11.49 -4.05
C ALA A 66 0.02 12.55 -5.16
N GLN A 67 -1.11 13.06 -5.67
CA GLN A 67 -1.12 14.15 -6.65
C GLN A 67 -0.63 15.48 -6.07
N ARG A 68 -1.05 15.80 -4.84
CA ARG A 68 -0.68 17.06 -4.18
C ARG A 68 0.80 17.10 -3.80
N GLU A 69 1.28 16.05 -3.16
CA GLU A 69 2.60 16.02 -2.52
C GLU A 69 3.72 15.64 -3.51
N SER A 70 3.40 15.34 -4.78
CA SER A 70 4.34 14.81 -5.77
C SER A 70 5.13 13.61 -5.23
N THR A 71 4.43 12.67 -4.58
CA THR A 71 5.07 11.51 -3.94
C THR A 71 5.82 10.64 -4.93
N ASP A 72 6.96 10.08 -4.52
CA ASP A 72 7.76 9.18 -5.35
C ASP A 72 6.98 7.92 -5.79
N VAL A 73 6.17 7.35 -4.88
CA VAL A 73 5.44 6.10 -5.10
C VAL A 73 4.13 6.10 -4.29
N LEU A 74 3.02 5.81 -4.96
CA LEU A 74 1.74 5.51 -4.33
C LEU A 74 1.59 3.98 -4.12
N LEU A 75 1.28 3.55 -2.89
CA LEU A 75 1.02 2.14 -2.56
C LEU A 75 -0.48 1.83 -2.68
N VAL A 76 -0.86 1.00 -3.66
CA VAL A 76 -2.26 0.57 -3.86
C VAL A 76 -2.35 -0.82 -4.53
N ASP A 77 -3.24 -1.68 -4.02
CA ASP A 77 -3.43 -3.04 -4.53
C ASP A 77 -4.73 -3.23 -5.34
N ASP A 78 -5.74 -2.37 -5.13
CA ASP A 78 -7.00 -2.46 -5.87
C ASP A 78 -6.80 -2.23 -7.39
N LEU A 79 -7.49 -3.02 -8.23
CA LEU A 79 -7.32 -2.92 -9.68
C LEU A 79 -7.84 -1.60 -10.25
N ARG A 80 -8.94 -1.05 -9.73
CA ARG A 80 -9.50 0.22 -10.20
C ARG A 80 -8.61 1.37 -9.78
N ALA A 81 -8.15 1.39 -8.53
CA ALA A 81 -7.19 2.38 -8.02
C ALA A 81 -5.88 2.35 -8.82
N ARG A 82 -5.33 1.17 -9.09
CA ARG A 82 -4.14 1.02 -9.94
C ARG A 82 -4.34 1.62 -11.33
N LYS A 83 -5.44 1.28 -12.01
CA LYS A 83 -5.75 1.83 -13.33
C LYS A 83 -5.93 3.35 -13.30
N LEU A 84 -6.60 3.88 -12.30
CA LEU A 84 -6.84 5.32 -12.14
C LEU A 84 -5.52 6.07 -11.94
N ALA A 85 -4.71 5.65 -10.97
CA ALA A 85 -3.42 6.27 -10.73
C ALA A 85 -2.47 6.19 -11.93
N GLN A 86 -2.51 5.12 -12.73
CA GLN A 86 -1.78 5.07 -14.01
C GLN A 86 -2.25 6.14 -14.99
N ARG A 87 -3.57 6.34 -15.14
CA ARG A 87 -4.13 7.39 -16.01
C ARG A 87 -3.76 8.80 -15.53
N LEU A 88 -3.57 8.97 -14.22
CA LEU A 88 -3.14 10.22 -13.59
C LEU A 88 -1.61 10.40 -13.60
N GLY A 89 -0.85 9.50 -14.23
CA GLY A 89 0.61 9.60 -14.31
C GLY A 89 1.34 9.31 -13.00
N LEU A 90 0.67 8.76 -12.00
CA LEU A 90 1.27 8.46 -10.70
C LEU A 90 2.10 7.18 -10.76
N ARG A 91 3.34 7.26 -10.29
CA ARG A 91 4.15 6.07 -10.03
C ARG A 91 3.53 5.28 -8.88
N ARG A 92 3.48 3.96 -9.02
CA ARG A 92 2.83 3.08 -8.05
C ARG A 92 3.56 1.79 -7.81
N MET A 93 3.26 1.21 -6.67
CA MET A 93 3.69 -0.12 -6.26
C MET A 93 2.54 -0.81 -5.50
N GLY A 94 2.43 -2.13 -5.64
CA GLY A 94 1.53 -2.95 -4.82
C GLY A 94 2.32 -3.75 -3.79
N THR A 95 1.65 -4.47 -2.90
CA THR A 95 2.29 -5.19 -1.79
C THR A 95 3.36 -6.19 -2.25
N VAL A 96 3.12 -6.93 -3.35
CA VAL A 96 4.11 -7.88 -3.89
C VAL A 96 5.40 -7.18 -4.33
N ALA A 97 5.26 -6.06 -5.05
CA ALA A 97 6.41 -5.30 -5.52
C ALA A 97 7.17 -4.63 -4.36
N LEU A 98 6.45 -4.24 -3.29
CA LEU A 98 7.04 -3.75 -2.04
C LEU A 98 7.86 -4.82 -1.33
N LEU A 99 7.35 -6.05 -1.23
CA LEU A 99 8.09 -7.17 -0.66
C LEU A 99 9.31 -7.54 -1.51
N GLY A 100 9.19 -7.50 -2.83
CA GLY A 100 10.32 -7.65 -3.75
C GLY A 100 11.39 -6.58 -3.53
N GLN A 101 10.99 -5.32 -3.34
CA GLN A 101 11.91 -4.24 -2.98
C GLN A 101 12.58 -4.51 -1.62
N ALA A 102 11.83 -4.93 -0.60
CA ALA A 102 12.39 -5.27 0.70
C ALA A 102 13.44 -6.39 0.64
N LYS A 103 13.23 -7.38 -0.24
CA LYS A 103 14.19 -8.45 -0.50
C LYS A 103 15.46 -7.91 -1.16
N ARG A 104 15.35 -7.05 -2.19
CA ARG A 104 16.50 -6.41 -2.84
C ARG A 104 17.34 -5.58 -1.86
N GLU A 105 16.67 -4.86 -0.97
CA GLU A 105 17.30 -4.06 0.10
C GLU A 105 17.76 -4.92 1.30
N ARG A 106 17.72 -6.25 1.19
CA ARG A 106 18.14 -7.22 2.21
C ARG A 106 17.43 -7.06 3.56
N LEU A 107 16.22 -6.47 3.55
CA LEU A 107 15.38 -6.32 4.74
C LEU A 107 14.65 -7.61 5.10
N ILE A 108 14.41 -8.47 4.10
CA ILE A 108 13.90 -9.83 4.28
C ILE A 108 14.83 -10.84 3.58
N PRO A 109 15.06 -12.02 4.18
CA PRO A 109 16.02 -12.99 3.65
C PRO A 109 15.46 -13.76 2.45
N ARG A 110 14.15 -13.90 2.33
CA ARG A 110 13.46 -14.59 1.22
C ARG A 110 12.12 -13.93 0.93
N LEU A 111 11.74 -13.88 -0.35
CA LEU A 111 10.46 -13.37 -0.80
C LEU A 111 9.36 -14.41 -0.62
N LYS A 112 9.63 -15.69 -0.94
CA LYS A 112 8.61 -16.75 -0.93
C LYS A 112 7.86 -16.88 0.40
N PRO A 113 8.51 -16.93 1.58
CA PRO A 113 7.79 -17.05 2.86
C PRO A 113 6.86 -15.86 3.14
N ALA A 114 7.22 -14.65 2.69
CA ALA A 114 6.38 -13.47 2.85
C ALA A 114 5.13 -13.55 1.95
N LEU A 115 5.28 -14.03 0.71
CA LEU A 115 4.15 -14.27 -0.19
C LEU A 115 3.24 -15.39 0.34
N ASP A 116 3.81 -16.49 0.82
CA ASP A 116 3.06 -17.61 1.40
C ASP A 116 2.26 -17.14 2.64
N ALA A 117 2.83 -16.25 3.46
CA ALA A 117 2.12 -15.65 4.59
C ALA A 117 0.92 -14.80 4.15
N LEU A 118 1.05 -13.99 3.08
CA LEU A 118 -0.08 -13.22 2.55
C LEU A 118 -1.23 -14.13 2.09
N LEU A 119 -0.90 -15.19 1.34
CA LEU A 119 -1.89 -16.17 0.87
C LEU A 119 -2.59 -16.87 2.03
N ALA A 120 -1.85 -17.25 3.07
CA ALA A 120 -2.39 -17.89 4.26
C ALA A 120 -3.38 -16.99 5.04
N HIS A 121 -3.20 -15.66 4.97
CA HIS A 121 -4.11 -14.67 5.57
C HIS A 121 -5.25 -14.25 4.62
N GLY A 122 -5.47 -14.98 3.52
CA GLY A 122 -6.59 -14.74 2.60
C GLY A 122 -6.37 -13.64 1.56
N ILE A 123 -5.15 -13.12 1.42
CA ILE A 123 -4.82 -12.16 0.36
C ILE A 123 -4.75 -12.90 -0.97
N PHE A 124 -5.60 -12.49 -1.92
CA PHE A 124 -5.57 -13.06 -3.26
C PHE A 124 -4.47 -12.42 -4.10
N ILE A 125 -3.53 -13.23 -4.58
CA ILE A 125 -2.47 -12.83 -5.49
C ILE A 125 -2.53 -13.76 -6.70
N ARG A 126 -2.55 -13.18 -7.91
CA ARG A 126 -2.54 -13.96 -9.14
C ARG A 126 -1.27 -14.82 -9.22
N PRO A 127 -1.36 -16.12 -9.58
CA PRO A 127 -0.21 -17.01 -9.64
C PRO A 127 0.93 -16.47 -10.52
N GLU A 128 0.58 -15.85 -11.66
CA GLU A 128 1.57 -15.32 -12.60
C GLU A 128 2.38 -14.16 -11.98
N LEU A 129 1.77 -13.41 -11.06
CA LEU A 129 2.46 -12.33 -10.34
C LEU A 129 3.41 -12.88 -9.27
N ILE A 130 3.06 -14.00 -8.64
CA ILE A 130 3.94 -14.68 -7.69
C ILE A 130 5.17 -15.21 -8.42
N GLU A 131 4.96 -15.95 -9.51
CA GLU A 131 6.03 -16.53 -10.31
C GLU A 131 6.98 -15.46 -10.86
N ALA A 132 6.43 -14.37 -11.41
CA ALA A 132 7.22 -13.24 -11.89
C ALA A 132 8.06 -12.61 -10.77
N ALA A 133 7.47 -12.40 -9.60
CA ALA A 133 8.16 -11.79 -8.47
C ALA A 133 9.27 -12.69 -7.89
N LEU A 134 9.04 -14.00 -7.80
CA LEU A 134 10.06 -14.97 -7.36
C LEU A 134 11.23 -15.04 -8.36
N LYS A 135 10.93 -15.11 -9.66
CA LYS A 135 11.94 -15.09 -10.72
C LYS A 135 12.79 -13.83 -10.68
N GLU A 136 12.18 -12.66 -10.48
CA GLU A 136 12.92 -11.38 -10.32
C GLU A 136 13.77 -11.35 -9.05
N ALA A 137 13.33 -12.04 -7.99
CA ALA A 137 14.06 -12.18 -6.73
C ALA A 137 15.16 -13.24 -6.74
N GLY A 138 15.26 -14.04 -7.81
CA GLY A 138 16.19 -15.18 -7.92
C GLY A 138 15.81 -16.37 -7.02
N GLU A 139 14.51 -16.55 -6.77
CA GLU A 139 13.91 -17.64 -5.97
C GLU A 139 13.04 -18.57 -6.82
#